data_AF-A0A2T4V2Z8-F1
#
_entry.id   AF-A0A2T4V2Z8-F1
#
_cell.length_a   1.000
_cell.length_b   1.000
_cell.length_c   1.000
_cell.angle_alpha   90.00
_cell.angle_beta   90.00
_cell.angle_gamma   90.00
#
_symmetry.space_group_name_H-M   'P 1'
#
loop_
_entity.id
_entity.type
_entity.pdbx_description
1 polymer ?
#
loop_
_entity_poly.entity_id
_entity_poly.type
_entity_poly.pdbx_seq_one_letter_code
_entity_poly.pdbx_strand_id
1 'polypeptide(L)'
;MDRAERALRKRQKKEERARRRAARQPSVLVQEFWNLPNILTLGRILLIPVFVWFTYDADPLYSLYAGAVFAVASITDVIDGYLARRWNLITVVGKFMDPLADKLIAMAALVMMVRLGRIAAWVVIVLLAREFIVSGLRTIAASEGMVIAAGQEGKWKTSLQLVGIISLCVHYEHVIDVGFYASPVDFNKVGQVLVYLSGAFSVWSAVVYFRAFLSMLARRGSGADAQKA
;
A
#
# COMPACT_ATOMS: atom_id res chain seq x y z
N MET A 1 -17.38 -49.91 -38.56
CA MET A 1 -17.26 -48.93 -37.47
C MET A 1 -17.54 -49.59 -36.15
N ASP A 2 -16.47 -49.93 -35.46
CA ASP A 2 -16.46 -50.67 -34.21
C ASP A 2 -17.09 -49.83 -33.07
N ARG A 3 -17.73 -50.48 -32.09
CA ARG A 3 -18.33 -49.78 -30.93
C ARG A 3 -17.27 -49.01 -30.15
N ALA A 4 -16.03 -49.51 -30.13
CA ALA A 4 -14.87 -48.88 -29.52
C ALA A 4 -14.49 -47.54 -30.18
N GLU A 5 -14.44 -47.47 -31.51
CA GLU A 5 -14.11 -46.23 -32.24
C GLU A 5 -15.15 -45.12 -32.01
N ARG A 6 -16.43 -45.49 -31.93
CA ARG A 6 -17.51 -44.54 -31.65
C ARG A 6 -17.41 -43.97 -30.24
N ALA A 7 -17.01 -44.79 -29.28
CA ALA A 7 -16.79 -44.36 -27.90
C ALA A 7 -15.59 -43.40 -27.79
N LEU A 8 -14.50 -43.69 -28.50
CA LEU A 8 -13.28 -42.86 -28.51
C LEU A 8 -13.55 -41.49 -29.14
N ARG A 9 -14.22 -41.42 -30.30
CA ARG A 9 -14.63 -40.16 -30.94
C ARG A 9 -15.56 -39.32 -30.07
N LYS A 10 -16.47 -39.97 -29.32
CA LYS A 10 -17.36 -39.27 -28.37
C LYS A 10 -16.57 -38.68 -27.19
N ARG A 11 -15.59 -39.40 -26.64
CA ARG A 11 -14.70 -38.90 -25.59
C ARG A 11 -13.87 -37.72 -26.07
N GLN A 12 -13.21 -37.85 -27.22
CA GLN A 12 -12.41 -36.78 -27.81
C GLN A 12 -13.24 -35.51 -28.07
N LYS A 13 -14.44 -35.64 -28.65
CA LYS A 13 -15.35 -34.49 -28.82
C LYS A 13 -15.81 -33.89 -27.49
N LYS A 14 -15.97 -34.70 -26.44
CA LYS A 14 -16.37 -34.22 -25.10
C LYS A 14 -15.22 -33.46 -24.43
N GLU A 15 -13.99 -33.97 -24.52
CA GLU A 15 -12.77 -33.32 -24.04
C GLU A 15 -12.47 -32.02 -24.79
N GLU A 16 -12.61 -32.01 -26.11
CA GLU A 16 -12.43 -30.80 -26.93
C GLU A 16 -13.48 -29.73 -26.58
N ARG A 17 -14.74 -30.12 -26.39
CA ARG A 17 -15.80 -29.21 -25.92
C ARG A 17 -15.54 -28.70 -24.50
N ALA A 18 -14.99 -29.53 -23.62
CA ALA A 18 -14.60 -29.12 -22.27
C ALA A 18 -13.43 -28.13 -22.31
N ARG A 19 -12.38 -28.39 -23.11
CA ARG A 19 -11.27 -27.45 -23.35
C ARG A 19 -11.74 -26.12 -23.93
N ARG A 20 -12.61 -26.14 -24.95
CA ARG A 20 -13.19 -24.92 -25.55
C ARG A 20 -14.06 -24.14 -24.56
N ARG A 21 -14.75 -24.80 -23.62
CA ARG A 21 -15.50 -24.15 -22.54
C ARG A 21 -14.57 -23.54 -21.49
N ALA A 22 -13.52 -24.24 -21.08
CA ALA A 22 -12.52 -23.73 -20.16
C ALA A 22 -11.78 -22.51 -20.74
N ALA A 23 -11.46 -22.54 -22.04
CA ALA A 23 -10.83 -21.41 -22.75
C ALA A 23 -11.78 -20.22 -22.97
N ARG A 24 -13.10 -20.39 -22.83
CA ARG A 24 -14.12 -19.34 -22.96
C ARG A 24 -14.58 -18.75 -21.64
N GLN A 25 -14.25 -19.38 -20.51
CA GLN A 25 -14.55 -18.79 -19.21
C GLN A 25 -13.66 -17.55 -19.05
N PRO A 26 -14.22 -16.36 -18.77
CA PRO A 26 -13.39 -15.21 -18.42
C PRO A 26 -12.47 -15.63 -17.27
N SER A 27 -11.20 -15.26 -17.33
CA SER A 27 -10.28 -15.53 -16.22
C SER A 27 -10.92 -15.01 -14.93
N VAL A 28 -10.92 -15.83 -13.87
CA VAL A 28 -11.50 -15.48 -12.55
C VAL A 28 -11.06 -14.09 -12.09
N LEU A 29 -9.82 -13.70 -12.42
CA LEU A 29 -9.25 -12.36 -12.20
C LEU A 29 -10.08 -11.20 -12.77
N VAL A 30 -10.64 -11.34 -13.98
CA VAL A 30 -11.46 -10.29 -14.63
C VAL A 30 -12.83 -10.17 -13.97
N GLN A 31 -13.38 -11.28 -13.49
CA GLN A 31 -14.65 -11.25 -12.75
C GLN A 31 -14.47 -10.65 -11.36
N GLU A 32 -13.34 -10.94 -10.70
CA GLU A 32 -12.95 -10.33 -9.43
C GLU A 32 -12.64 -8.83 -9.55
N PHE A 33 -12.19 -8.38 -10.71
CA PHE A 33 -11.78 -6.98 -10.94
C PHE A 33 -12.93 -5.98 -10.78
N TRP A 34 -14.14 -6.34 -11.20
CA TRP A 34 -15.32 -5.47 -11.17
C TRP A 34 -16.10 -5.52 -9.85
N ASN A 35 -15.40 -5.66 -8.72
CA ASN A 35 -15.99 -5.51 -7.40
C ASN A 35 -15.86 -4.04 -6.94
N LEU A 36 -16.73 -3.62 -6.02
CA LEU A 36 -16.70 -2.25 -5.50
C LEU A 36 -15.35 -1.89 -4.84
N PRO A 37 -14.71 -2.76 -4.01
CA PRO A 37 -13.42 -2.44 -3.42
C PRO A 37 -12.29 -2.20 -4.45
N ASN A 38 -12.15 -3.05 -5.47
CA ASN A 38 -11.07 -2.89 -6.45
C ASN A 38 -11.27 -1.65 -7.33
N ILE A 39 -12.52 -1.27 -7.62
CA ILE A 39 -12.82 -0.03 -8.34
C ILE A 39 -12.38 1.18 -7.50
N LEU A 40 -12.59 1.16 -6.18
CA LEU A 40 -12.12 2.21 -5.27
C LEU A 40 -10.58 2.26 -5.23
N THR A 41 -9.91 1.11 -5.11
CA THR A 41 -8.44 1.01 -5.17
C THR A 41 -7.89 1.53 -6.51
N LEU A 42 -8.52 1.19 -7.63
CA LEU A 42 -8.14 1.71 -8.95
C LEU A 42 -8.38 3.22 -9.06
N GLY A 43 -9.51 3.71 -8.54
CA GLY A 43 -9.80 5.13 -8.43
C GLY A 43 -8.71 5.89 -7.69
N ARG A 44 -8.19 5.34 -6.58
CA ARG A 44 -7.06 5.91 -5.83
C ARG A 44 -5.80 6.04 -6.69
N ILE A 45 -5.47 5.00 -7.47
CA ILE A 45 -4.31 5.04 -8.36
C ILE A 45 -4.50 6.13 -9.44
N LEU A 46 -5.72 6.28 -9.97
CA LEU A 46 -6.06 7.32 -10.95
C LEU A 46 -6.07 8.74 -10.35
N LEU A 47 -6.21 8.90 -9.03
CA LEU A 47 -6.06 10.18 -8.35
C LEU A 47 -4.60 10.63 -8.25
N ILE A 48 -3.61 9.74 -8.40
CA ILE A 48 -2.18 10.09 -8.29
C ILE A 48 -1.77 11.15 -9.33
N PRO A 49 -2.06 11.00 -10.64
CA PRO A 49 -1.78 12.05 -11.62
C PRO A 49 -2.46 13.39 -11.30
N VAL A 50 -3.70 13.35 -10.79
CA VAL A 50 -4.45 14.55 -10.40
C VAL A 50 -3.76 15.24 -9.21
N PHE A 51 -3.35 14.47 -8.21
CA PHE A 51 -2.57 14.97 -7.09
C PHE A 51 -1.23 15.58 -7.54
N VAL A 52 -0.52 14.90 -8.45
CA VAL A 52 0.75 15.39 -9.01
C VAL A 52 0.55 16.69 -9.77
N TRP A 53 -0.55 16.83 -10.52
CA TRP A 53 -0.91 18.08 -11.17
C TRP A 53 -1.08 19.21 -10.15
N PHE A 54 -1.91 19.02 -9.13
CA PHE A 54 -2.13 20.06 -8.11
C PHE A 54 -0.87 20.42 -7.31
N THR A 55 0.09 19.50 -7.20
CA THR A 55 1.37 19.75 -6.51
C THR A 55 2.49 20.15 -7.46
N TYR A 56 2.20 20.34 -8.75
CA TYR A 56 3.23 20.69 -9.73
C TYR A 56 3.73 22.13 -9.54
N ASP A 57 2.87 23.05 -9.14
CA ASP A 57 3.25 24.44 -8.86
C ASP A 57 2.98 24.80 -7.40
N ALA A 58 3.74 25.75 -6.87
CA ALA A 58 3.64 26.18 -5.48
C ALA A 58 2.50 27.20 -5.26
N ASP A 59 1.29 26.87 -5.71
CA ASP A 59 0.11 27.74 -5.57
C ASP A 59 -0.66 27.44 -4.25
N PRO A 60 -1.11 28.45 -3.48
CA PRO A 60 -1.88 28.25 -2.24
C PRO A 60 -3.19 27.50 -2.41
N LEU A 61 -3.98 27.79 -3.45
CA LEU A 61 -5.25 27.10 -3.69
C LEU A 61 -5.01 25.66 -4.14
N TYR A 62 -4.03 25.44 -5.03
CA TYR A 62 -3.70 24.09 -5.48
C TYR A 62 -3.09 23.24 -4.36
N SER A 63 -2.36 23.85 -3.44
CA SER A 63 -1.85 23.21 -2.22
C SER A 63 -2.99 22.70 -1.33
N LEU A 64 -4.05 23.49 -1.17
CA LEU A 64 -5.25 23.08 -0.45
C LEU A 64 -5.99 21.95 -1.18
N TYR A 65 -6.16 22.04 -2.50
CA TYR A 65 -6.78 20.98 -3.30
C TYR A 65 -5.96 19.69 -3.29
N ALA A 66 -4.63 19.75 -3.34
CA ALA A 66 -3.75 18.60 -3.19
C ALA A 66 -3.95 17.92 -1.82
N GLY A 67 -4.03 18.71 -0.75
CA GLY A 67 -4.34 18.21 0.60
C GLY A 67 -5.70 17.50 0.65
N ALA A 68 -6.73 18.09 0.04
CA ALA A 68 -8.07 17.50 -0.04
C ALA A 68 -8.09 16.20 -0.86
N VAL A 69 -7.46 16.17 -2.04
CA VAL A 69 -7.35 14.95 -2.87
C VAL A 69 -6.64 13.84 -2.12
N PHE A 70 -5.52 14.13 -1.47
CA PHE A 70 -4.79 13.16 -0.67
C PHE A 70 -5.61 12.65 0.53
N ALA A 71 -6.32 13.55 1.22
CA ALA A 71 -7.18 13.19 2.34
C ALA A 71 -8.32 12.26 1.91
N VAL A 72 -9.01 12.61 0.82
CA VAL A 72 -10.08 11.76 0.24
C VAL A 72 -9.53 10.39 -0.12
N ALA A 73 -8.42 10.34 -0.86
CA ALA A 73 -7.79 9.10 -1.28
C ALA A 73 -7.39 8.17 -0.11
N SER A 74 -6.91 8.77 0.98
CA SER A 74 -6.52 8.06 2.22
C SER A 74 -7.74 7.58 3.01
N ILE A 75 -8.80 8.38 3.09
CA ILE A 75 -10.05 7.99 3.77
C ILE A 75 -10.74 6.86 3.01
N THR A 76 -10.74 6.92 1.67
CA THR A 76 -11.32 5.86 0.83
C THR A 76 -10.67 4.50 1.07
N ASP A 77 -9.35 4.44 1.36
CA ASP A 77 -8.62 3.20 1.73
C ASP A 77 -9.09 2.56 3.04
N VAL A 78 -9.46 3.39 4.01
CA VAL A 78 -9.99 2.88 5.26
C VAL A 78 -11.39 2.30 5.02
N ILE A 79 -12.18 2.98 4.19
CA ILE A 79 -13.57 2.60 3.90
C ILE A 79 -13.62 1.33 3.04
N ASP A 80 -12.87 1.25 1.94
CA ASP A 80 -12.90 0.08 1.05
C ASP A 80 -12.40 -1.20 1.74
N GLY A 81 -11.34 -1.10 2.55
CA GLY A 81 -10.84 -2.21 3.37
C GLY A 81 -11.85 -2.65 4.42
N TYR A 82 -12.60 -1.72 5.00
CA TYR A 82 -13.70 -2.05 5.92
C TYR A 82 -14.87 -2.75 5.19
N LEU A 83 -15.30 -2.22 4.03
CA LEU A 83 -16.36 -2.80 3.20
C LEU A 83 -16.00 -4.20 2.69
N ALA A 84 -14.77 -4.39 2.22
CA ALA A 84 -14.28 -5.69 1.74
C ALA A 84 -14.34 -6.77 2.82
N ARG A 85 -13.95 -6.43 4.06
CA ARG A 85 -14.03 -7.34 5.22
C ARG A 85 -15.47 -7.60 5.64
N ARG A 86 -16.32 -6.57 5.65
CA ARG A 86 -17.73 -6.69 6.10
C ARG A 86 -18.58 -7.51 5.13
N TRP A 87 -18.34 -7.40 3.83
CA TRP A 87 -19.11 -8.12 2.81
C TRP A 87 -18.42 -9.37 2.27
N ASN A 88 -17.28 -9.75 2.87
CA ASN A 88 -16.48 -10.91 2.47
C ASN A 88 -16.10 -10.90 0.97
N LEU A 89 -15.90 -9.69 0.42
CA LEU A 89 -15.56 -9.45 -0.99
C LEU A 89 -14.05 -9.42 -1.22
N ILE A 90 -13.34 -10.37 -0.59
CA ILE A 90 -11.88 -10.43 -0.63
C ILE A 90 -11.45 -11.15 -1.92
N THR A 91 -10.84 -10.41 -2.84
CA THR A 91 -10.36 -10.95 -4.13
C THR A 91 -8.84 -11.13 -4.14
N VAL A 92 -8.33 -11.99 -5.02
CA VAL A 92 -6.87 -12.17 -5.17
C VAL A 92 -6.23 -10.90 -5.72
N VAL A 93 -6.91 -10.25 -6.67
CA VAL A 93 -6.48 -8.98 -7.26
C VAL A 93 -6.44 -7.88 -6.20
N GLY A 94 -7.51 -7.72 -5.40
CA GLY A 94 -7.56 -6.72 -4.33
C GLY A 94 -6.45 -6.87 -3.31
N LYS A 95 -6.19 -8.11 -2.85
CA LYS A 95 -5.07 -8.39 -1.92
C LYS A 95 -3.69 -7.92 -2.44
N PHE A 96 -3.50 -7.89 -3.75
CA PHE A 96 -2.27 -7.40 -4.36
C PHE A 96 -2.31 -5.88 -4.62
N MET A 97 -3.46 -5.37 -5.09
CA MET A 97 -3.63 -3.96 -5.44
C MET A 97 -3.65 -3.04 -4.21
N ASP A 98 -4.26 -3.46 -3.10
CA ASP A 98 -4.43 -2.59 -1.93
C ASP A 98 -3.08 -2.16 -1.33
N PRO A 99 -2.12 -3.06 -1.05
CA PRO A 99 -0.80 -2.67 -0.53
C PRO A 99 0.05 -1.90 -1.55
N LEU A 100 -0.24 -2.04 -2.84
CA LEU A 100 0.44 -1.31 -3.91
C LEU A 100 -0.07 0.13 -3.96
N ALA A 101 -1.39 0.32 -4.03
CA ALA A 101 -2.03 1.62 -4.12
C ALA A 101 -1.75 2.48 -2.88
N ASP A 102 -1.83 1.91 -1.68
CA ASP A 102 -1.53 2.56 -0.41
C ASP A 102 -0.12 3.20 -0.42
N LYS A 103 0.88 2.44 -0.87
CA LYS A 103 2.24 2.95 -0.95
C LYS A 103 2.42 3.96 -2.08
N LEU A 104 1.87 3.71 -3.26
CA LEU A 104 2.07 4.57 -4.43
C LEU A 104 1.64 6.02 -4.16
N ILE A 105 0.48 6.23 -3.54
CA ILE A 105 0.01 7.59 -3.27
C ILE A 105 0.87 8.30 -2.21
N ALA A 106 1.25 7.62 -1.13
CA ALA A 106 2.11 8.19 -0.10
C ALA A 106 3.51 8.50 -0.63
N MET A 107 4.07 7.62 -1.47
CA MET A 107 5.36 7.83 -2.12
C MET A 107 5.31 9.01 -3.09
N ALA A 108 4.28 9.09 -3.94
CA ALA A 108 4.09 10.21 -4.87
C ALA A 108 3.97 11.54 -4.11
N ALA A 109 3.20 11.57 -3.02
CA ALA A 109 3.06 12.74 -2.18
C ALA A 109 4.39 13.21 -1.60
N LEU A 110 5.16 12.32 -0.98
CA LEU A 110 6.46 12.67 -0.41
C LEU A 110 7.45 13.17 -1.48
N VAL A 111 7.48 12.55 -2.65
CA VAL A 111 8.34 12.99 -3.76
C VAL A 111 7.97 14.41 -4.22
N MET A 112 6.67 14.71 -4.35
CA MET A 112 6.22 16.06 -4.71
C MET A 112 6.51 17.08 -3.62
N MET A 113 6.43 16.70 -2.34
CA MET A 113 6.82 17.59 -1.24
C MET A 113 8.32 17.93 -1.26
N VAL A 114 9.18 16.99 -1.68
CA VAL A 114 10.62 17.26 -1.89
C VAL A 114 10.80 18.24 -3.04
N ARG A 115 10.09 18.03 -4.16
CA ARG A 115 10.16 18.93 -5.32
C ARG A 115 9.77 20.37 -4.97
N LEU A 116 8.73 20.54 -4.15
CA LEU A 116 8.28 21.84 -3.65
C LEU A 116 9.17 22.42 -2.54
N GLY A 117 10.26 21.74 -2.16
CA GLY A 117 11.18 22.20 -1.10
C GLY A 117 10.59 22.14 0.31
N ARG A 118 9.49 21.41 0.51
CA ARG A 118 8.73 21.39 1.78
C ARG A 118 9.25 20.39 2.80
N ILE A 119 10.04 19.41 2.35
CA ILE A 119 10.70 18.41 3.17
C ILE A 119 12.06 18.04 2.55
N ALA A 120 13.04 17.68 3.38
CA ALA A 120 14.36 17.31 2.90
C ALA A 120 14.35 15.96 2.16
N ALA A 121 15.01 15.91 0.99
CA ALA A 121 15.06 14.74 0.13
C ALA A 121 15.58 13.47 0.85
N TRP A 122 16.60 13.62 1.71
CA TRP A 122 17.19 12.49 2.43
C TRP A 122 16.18 11.80 3.36
N VAL A 123 15.24 12.55 3.95
CA VAL A 123 14.19 11.98 4.82
C VAL A 123 13.27 11.08 4.01
N VAL A 124 12.85 11.57 2.84
CA VAL A 124 11.99 10.81 1.92
C VAL A 124 12.72 9.57 1.42
N ILE A 125 14.00 9.67 1.05
CA ILE A 125 14.82 8.51 0.64
C ILE A 125 14.83 7.45 1.74
N VAL A 126 15.05 7.82 3.00
CA VAL A 126 15.04 6.88 4.14
C VAL A 126 13.67 6.22 4.30
N LEU A 127 12.59 7.01 4.22
CA LEU A 127 11.21 6.51 4.31
C LEU A 127 10.88 5.52 3.19
N LEU A 128 11.28 5.81 1.96
CA LEU A 128 11.09 4.91 0.81
C LEU A 128 11.92 3.64 0.97
N ALA A 129 13.22 3.77 1.22
CA ALA A 129 14.13 2.64 1.34
C ALA A 129 13.65 1.65 2.40
N ARG A 130 13.25 2.14 3.58
CA ARG A 130 12.75 1.26 4.65
C ARG A 130 11.43 0.58 4.27
N GLU A 131 10.59 1.20 3.43
CA GLU A 131 9.31 0.61 3.00
C GLU A 131 9.57 -0.61 2.13
N PHE A 132 10.49 -0.47 1.18
CA PHE A 132 10.91 -1.56 0.32
C PHE A 132 11.61 -2.66 1.12
N ILE A 133 12.54 -2.31 2.02
CA ILE A 133 13.27 -3.29 2.85
C ILE A 133 12.31 -4.14 3.69
N VAL A 134 11.44 -3.52 4.49
CA VAL A 134 10.54 -4.27 5.37
C VAL A 134 9.51 -5.08 4.58
N SER A 135 9.04 -4.54 3.45
CA SER A 135 8.12 -5.28 2.58
C SER A 135 8.79 -6.48 1.93
N GLY A 136 10.01 -6.31 1.41
CA GLY A 136 10.79 -7.39 0.80
C GLY A 136 11.13 -8.48 1.81
N LEU A 137 11.63 -8.10 2.99
CA LEU A 137 11.92 -9.05 4.07
C LEU A 137 10.67 -9.83 4.50
N ARG A 138 9.50 -9.17 4.54
CA ARG A 138 8.24 -9.84 4.86
C ARG A 138 7.84 -10.85 3.79
N THR A 139 7.99 -10.50 2.52
CA THR A 139 7.71 -11.42 1.42
C THR A 139 8.63 -12.63 1.46
N ILE A 140 9.93 -12.43 1.71
CA ILE A 140 10.91 -13.52 1.82
C ILE A 140 10.62 -14.41 3.05
N ALA A 141 10.31 -13.82 4.20
CA ALA A 141 9.94 -14.59 5.39
C ALA A 141 8.67 -15.43 5.14
N ALA A 142 7.67 -14.84 4.49
CA ALA A 142 6.42 -15.53 4.17
C ALA A 142 6.63 -16.69 3.17
N SER A 143 7.50 -16.54 2.17
CA SER A 143 7.82 -17.64 1.24
C SER A 143 8.52 -18.82 1.92
N GLU A 144 9.19 -18.57 3.03
CA GLU A 144 9.83 -19.60 3.86
C GLU A 144 8.89 -20.21 4.92
N GLY A 145 7.60 -19.86 4.89
CA GLY A 145 6.58 -20.32 5.84
C GLY A 145 6.65 -19.62 7.21
N MET A 146 7.38 -18.51 7.32
CA MET A 146 7.59 -17.79 8.57
C MET A 146 6.71 -16.54 8.62
N VAL A 147 5.99 -16.36 9.73
CA VAL A 147 5.17 -15.17 9.96
C VAL A 147 5.77 -14.36 11.10
N ILE A 148 6.42 -13.25 10.75
CA ILE A 148 6.88 -12.26 11.74
C ILE A 148 5.71 -11.30 11.99
N ALA A 149 5.10 -11.39 13.18
CA ALA A 149 4.03 -10.49 13.59
C ALA A 149 4.53 -9.03 13.61
N ALA A 150 3.77 -8.14 12.98
CA ALA A 150 4.07 -6.70 13.02
C ALA A 150 3.64 -6.11 14.37
N GLY A 151 4.50 -5.32 15.00
CA GLY A 151 4.17 -4.59 16.22
C GLY A 151 3.18 -3.44 15.99
N GLN A 152 2.60 -2.92 17.08
CA GLN A 152 1.63 -1.81 17.05
C GLN A 152 2.21 -0.49 16.51
N GLU A 153 3.52 -0.38 16.39
CA GLU A 153 4.25 0.77 15.86
C GLU A 153 3.85 1.12 14.43
N GLY A 154 3.37 0.14 13.66
CA GLY A 154 2.83 0.38 12.32
C GLY A 154 1.61 1.31 12.32
N LYS A 155 0.75 1.24 13.35
CA LYS A 155 -0.47 2.07 13.42
C LYS A 155 -0.14 3.54 13.66
N TRP A 156 0.73 3.81 14.63
CA TRP A 156 1.14 5.18 14.96
C TRP A 156 1.86 5.84 13.80
N LYS A 157 2.81 5.11 13.20
CA LYS A 157 3.53 5.58 12.03
C LYS A 157 2.58 6.04 10.91
N THR A 158 1.64 5.19 10.50
CA THR A 158 0.76 5.50 9.37
C THR A 158 -0.11 6.72 9.65
N SER A 159 -0.72 6.81 10.84
CA SER A 159 -1.53 7.97 11.20
C SER A 159 -0.70 9.26 11.20
N LEU A 160 0.49 9.24 11.79
CA LEU A 160 1.39 10.39 11.81
C LEU A 160 1.83 10.79 10.40
N GLN A 161 2.11 9.82 9.54
CA GLN A 161 2.55 10.06 8.16
C GLN A 161 1.44 10.68 7.32
N LEU A 162 0.22 10.16 7.42
CA LEU A 162 -0.93 10.67 6.67
C LEU A 162 -1.24 12.11 7.05
N VAL A 163 -1.34 12.39 8.37
CA VAL A 163 -1.58 13.75 8.86
C VAL A 163 -0.42 14.67 8.46
N GLY A 164 0.82 14.20 8.61
CA GLY A 164 2.01 14.96 8.23
C GLY A 164 2.04 15.32 6.75
N ILE A 165 1.70 14.39 5.86
CA ILE A 165 1.62 14.66 4.41
C ILE A 165 0.51 15.67 4.11
N ILE A 166 -0.68 15.55 4.72
CA ILE A 166 -1.76 16.53 4.54
C ILE A 166 -1.30 17.92 4.98
N SER A 167 -0.64 18.04 6.13
CA SER A 167 -0.07 19.31 6.60
C SER A 167 1.00 19.87 5.66
N LEU A 168 1.88 19.01 5.11
CA LEU A 168 2.86 19.43 4.09
C LEU A 168 2.19 19.87 2.79
N CYS A 169 1.07 19.26 2.39
CA CYS A 169 0.30 19.69 1.22
C CYS A 169 -0.28 21.09 1.44
N VAL A 170 -0.87 21.36 2.61
CA VAL A 170 -1.42 22.69 2.94
C VAL A 170 -0.31 23.73 3.03
N HIS A 171 0.82 23.40 3.68
CA HIS A 171 2.07 24.17 3.80
C HIS A 171 1.97 25.55 4.46
N TYR A 172 1.11 26.42 3.96
CA TYR A 172 1.00 27.82 4.34
C TYR A 172 0.48 28.00 5.77
N GLU A 173 0.82 29.14 6.37
CA GLU A 173 0.24 29.52 7.66
C GLU A 173 -1.26 29.77 7.48
N HIS A 174 -2.08 29.06 8.25
CA HIS A 174 -3.50 29.33 8.34
C HIS A 174 -3.84 29.64 9.79
N VAL A 175 -4.64 30.67 9.98
CA VAL A 175 -5.19 30.99 11.30
C VAL A 175 -6.29 29.98 11.59
N ILE A 176 -6.02 29.07 12.52
CA ILE A 176 -7.05 28.15 13.00
C ILE A 176 -7.79 28.88 14.10
N ASP A 177 -9.04 29.25 13.83
CA ASP A 177 -9.95 29.77 14.83
C ASP A 177 -10.79 28.61 15.40
N VAL A 178 -10.45 28.20 16.63
CA VAL A 178 -11.21 27.21 17.41
C VAL A 178 -12.13 27.90 18.43
N GLY A 179 -12.72 29.02 18.05
CA GLY A 179 -13.77 29.75 18.77
C GLY A 179 -13.31 30.53 20.00
N PHE A 180 -12.36 29.98 20.78
CA PHE A 180 -11.79 30.61 21.98
C PHE A 180 -10.30 30.93 21.85
N TYR A 181 -9.66 30.50 20.76
CA TYR A 181 -8.24 30.72 20.51
C TYR A 181 -7.98 30.71 19.01
N ALA A 182 -7.39 31.81 18.52
CA ALA A 182 -6.88 31.92 17.17
C ALA A 182 -5.36 31.98 17.25
N SER A 183 -4.69 30.99 16.66
CA SER A 183 -3.23 30.98 16.58
C SER A 183 -2.80 30.71 15.14
N PRO A 184 -1.81 31.45 14.61
CA PRO A 184 -1.20 31.12 13.33
C PRO A 184 -0.50 29.77 13.48
N VAL A 185 -0.96 28.78 12.71
CA VAL A 185 -0.33 27.46 12.67
C VAL A 185 0.47 27.34 11.39
N ASP A 186 1.78 27.14 11.54
CA ASP A 186 2.68 26.80 10.44
C ASP A 186 2.52 25.31 10.08
N PHE A 187 1.68 25.04 9.08
CA PHE A 187 1.39 23.70 8.60
C PHE A 187 2.62 23.00 8.03
N ASN A 188 3.60 23.75 7.52
CA ASN A 188 4.85 23.14 7.05
C ASN A 188 5.65 22.54 8.19
N LYS A 189 5.86 23.29 9.28
CA LYS A 189 6.57 22.78 10.47
C LYS A 189 5.85 21.60 11.10
N VAL A 190 4.53 21.70 11.25
CA VAL A 190 3.69 20.59 11.76
C VAL A 190 3.88 19.36 10.89
N GLY A 191 3.78 19.52 9.57
CA GLY A 191 3.96 18.44 8.61
C GLY A 191 5.34 17.79 8.69
N GLN A 192 6.41 18.58 8.75
CA GLN A 192 7.78 18.08 8.90
C GLN A 192 7.96 17.29 10.19
N VAL A 193 7.53 17.85 11.34
CA VAL A 193 7.63 17.18 12.64
C VAL A 193 6.91 15.84 12.64
N LEU A 194 5.68 15.80 12.11
CA LEU A 194 4.88 14.58 12.04
C LEU A 194 5.51 13.52 11.12
N VAL A 195 6.01 13.92 9.95
CA VAL A 195 6.69 12.99 9.03
C VAL A 195 8.01 12.49 9.62
N TYR A 196 8.76 13.34 10.33
CA TYR A 196 10.01 12.94 10.96
C TYR A 196 9.78 11.99 12.12
N LEU A 197 8.77 12.27 12.95
CA LEU A 197 8.36 11.39 14.05
C LEU A 197 7.88 10.04 13.50
N SER A 198 7.05 10.05 12.45
CA SER A 198 6.65 8.84 11.74
C SER A 198 7.87 8.07 11.21
N GLY A 199 8.82 8.77 10.60
CA GLY A 199 10.08 8.21 10.14
C GLY A 199 10.88 7.53 11.24
N ALA A 200 10.97 8.14 12.43
CA ALA A 200 11.66 7.54 13.58
C ALA A 200 11.02 6.21 14.01
N PHE A 201 9.68 6.18 14.20
CA PHE A 201 8.95 4.93 14.48
C PHE A 201 9.16 3.88 13.37
N SER A 202 9.17 4.35 12.14
CA SER A 202 9.33 3.51 10.96
C SER A 202 10.72 2.87 10.87
N VAL A 203 11.77 3.62 11.18
CA VAL A 203 13.15 3.11 11.23
C VAL A 203 13.32 2.15 12.39
N TRP A 204 12.83 2.50 13.58
CA TRP A 204 12.86 1.62 14.74
C TRP A 204 12.17 0.28 14.45
N SER A 205 10.95 0.33 13.90
CA SER A 205 10.23 -0.86 13.47
C SER A 205 11.00 -1.69 12.43
N ALA A 206 11.72 -1.05 11.51
CA ALA A 206 12.56 -1.75 10.53
C ALA A 206 13.71 -2.52 11.20
N VAL A 207 14.39 -1.90 12.17
CA VAL A 207 15.49 -2.53 12.92
C VAL A 207 14.98 -3.73 13.72
N VAL A 208 13.84 -3.59 14.40
CA VAL A 208 13.20 -4.70 15.14
C VAL A 208 12.88 -5.85 14.19
N TYR A 209 12.28 -5.55 13.04
CA TYR A 209 11.92 -6.55 12.03
C TYR A 209 13.16 -7.27 11.46
N PHE A 210 14.20 -6.51 11.14
CA PHE A 210 15.44 -7.04 10.60
C PHE A 210 16.16 -7.95 11.61
N ARG A 211 16.23 -7.55 12.88
CA ARG A 211 16.80 -8.39 13.95
C ARG A 211 16.01 -9.69 14.14
N ALA A 212 14.68 -9.60 14.12
CA ALA A 212 13.83 -10.79 14.18
C ALA A 212 14.12 -11.73 13.01
N PHE A 213 14.21 -11.20 11.80
CA PHE A 213 14.56 -11.96 10.60
C PHE A 213 15.94 -12.63 10.69
N LEU A 214 16.99 -11.92 11.11
CA LEU A 214 18.33 -12.50 11.30
C LEU A 214 18.36 -13.60 12.35
N SER A 215 17.66 -13.41 13.47
CA SER A 215 17.58 -14.42 14.53
C SER A 215 16.91 -15.72 14.05
N MET A 216 15.96 -15.60 13.11
CA MET A 216 15.29 -16.75 12.50
C MET A 216 16.23 -17.50 11.55
N LEU A 217 17.01 -16.78 10.73
CA LEU A 217 18.00 -17.40 9.85
C LEU A 217 19.07 -18.16 10.64
N ALA A 218 19.56 -17.57 11.74
CA ALA A 218 20.55 -18.21 12.60
C ALA A 218 20.05 -19.55 13.18
N ARG A 219 18.79 -19.61 13.65
CA ARG A 219 18.19 -20.85 14.19
C ARG A 219 18.05 -21.95 13.14
N ARG A 220 17.77 -21.62 11.89
CA ARG A 220 17.70 -22.58 10.79
C ARG A 220 19.07 -23.11 10.38
N GLY A 221 20.09 -22.24 10.35
CA GLY A 221 21.48 -22.64 10.11
C GLY A 221 21.95 -23.68 11.14
N SER A 222 21.73 -23.42 12.43
CA SER A 222 22.12 -24.36 13.49
C SER A 222 21.34 -25.69 13.50
N GLY A 223 20.08 -25.69 13.05
CA GLY A 223 19.27 -26.92 12.95
C GLY A 223 19.69 -27.83 11.78
N ALA A 224 20.17 -27.25 10.68
CA ALA A 224 20.66 -28.01 9.52
C ALA A 224 22.01 -28.70 9.80
N ASP A 225 22.84 -28.11 10.66
CA ASP A 225 24.12 -28.70 11.06
C ASP A 225 23.94 -29.82 12.10
N ALA A 226 22.95 -29.71 13.01
CA ALA A 226 22.65 -30.73 14.01
C ALA A 226 22.03 -32.02 13.44
N GLN A 227 21.47 -31.99 12.22
CA GLN A 227 20.89 -33.16 11.55
C GLN A 227 21.90 -33.89 10.64
N LYS A 228 23.12 -33.35 10.50
CA LYS A 228 24.23 -33.94 9.75
C LYS A 228 25.33 -34.54 10.65
N ALA A 229 25.21 -34.40 11.97
CA ALA A 229 26.08 -35.03 12.97
C ALA A 229 25.39 -36.26 13.57
#